data_AF-A0A2V7XUU9-F1
#
_entry.id   AF-A0A2V7XUU9-F1
#
_cell.length_a   1.000
_cell.length_b   1.000
_cell.length_c   1.000
_cell.angle_alpha   90.00
_cell.angle_beta   90.00
_cell.angle_gamma   90.00
#
_symmetry.space_group_name_H-M   'P 1'
#
loop_
_entity.id
_entity.type
_entity.pdbx_description
1 polymer ?
#
loop_
_entity_poly.entity_id
_entity_poly.type
_entity_poly.pdbx_seq_one_letter_code
_entity_poly.pdbx_strand_id
1 'polypeptide(L)'
;NGWIFALAYALFFQSVHVANWWYGSMIGFAQGVIVVVAVLPLLPGIHPRMVSDFRGPEPTRLLEPPGFLATNYGRMTPVVTIIAHAIYGAIIGAFYVLHSG
;
A
#
# COMPACT_ATOMS: atom_id res chain seq x y z
N ASN A 1 5.67 -11.23 6.47
CA ASN A 1 6.12 -12.03 5.30
C ASN A 1 5.20 -11.73 4.13
N GLY A 2 5.63 -10.95 3.13
CA GLY A 2 4.79 -10.32 2.07
C GLY A 2 4.15 -11.25 1.02
N TRP A 3 3.87 -12.50 1.36
CA TRP A 3 3.35 -13.53 0.45
C TRP A 3 2.00 -13.17 -0.17
N ILE A 4 1.09 -12.56 0.60
CA ILE A 4 -0.24 -12.18 0.09
C ILE A 4 -0.12 -11.22 -1.09
N PHE A 5 0.77 -10.23 -1.00
CA PHE A 5 1.01 -9.30 -2.09
C PHE A 5 1.65 -10.01 -3.30
N ALA A 6 2.65 -10.86 -3.08
CA ALA A 6 3.27 -11.62 -4.16
C ALA A 6 2.26 -12.49 -4.92
N LEU A 7 1.37 -13.18 -4.19
CA LEU A 7 0.29 -13.99 -4.77
C LEU A 7 -0.71 -13.12 -5.54
N ALA A 8 -1.09 -11.96 -5.03
CA ALA A 8 -1.99 -11.04 -5.73
C ALA A 8 -1.39 -10.59 -7.08
N TYR A 9 -0.12 -10.17 -7.11
CA TYR A 9 0.56 -9.82 -8.37
C TYR A 9 0.62 -11.00 -9.34
N ALA A 10 1.01 -12.19 -8.85
CA ALA A 10 1.08 -13.39 -9.67
C ALA A 10 -0.29 -13.73 -10.29
N LEU A 11 -1.37 -13.69 -9.50
CA LEU A 11 -2.73 -13.96 -9.99
C LEU A 11 -3.18 -12.92 -11.03
N PHE A 12 -2.86 -11.64 -10.83
CA PHE A 12 -3.17 -10.60 -11.81
C PHE A 12 -2.44 -10.82 -13.13
N PHE A 13 -1.12 -11.07 -13.08
CA PHE A 13 -0.36 -11.34 -14.30
C PHE A 13 -0.82 -12.60 -15.03
N GLN A 14 -1.12 -13.66 -14.29
CA GLN A 14 -1.61 -14.92 -14.87
C GLN A 14 -3.00 -14.78 -15.50
N SER A 15 -3.93 -14.07 -14.84
CA SER A 15 -5.29 -13.88 -15.37
C SER A 15 -5.34 -13.01 -16.63
N VAL A 16 -4.42 -12.04 -16.75
CA VAL A 16 -4.37 -11.11 -17.90
C VAL A 16 -3.37 -11.59 -18.96
N HIS A 17 -2.56 -12.59 -18.67
CA HIS A 17 -1.45 -13.08 -19.51
C HIS A 17 -0.48 -11.97 -19.94
N VAL A 18 -0.30 -10.97 -19.09
CA VAL A 18 0.62 -9.84 -19.33
C VAL A 18 1.47 -9.62 -18.07
N ALA A 19 2.78 -9.71 -18.23
CA ALA A 19 3.76 -9.37 -17.21
C ALA A 19 4.84 -8.51 -17.85
N ASN A 20 4.78 -7.21 -17.60
CA ASN A 20 5.79 -6.26 -18.02
C ASN A 20 5.88 -5.11 -16.98
N TRP A 21 6.92 -4.30 -17.08
CA TRP A 21 7.20 -3.25 -16.10
C TRP A 21 6.09 -2.19 -16.00
N TRP A 22 5.46 -1.78 -17.10
CA TRP A 22 4.46 -0.71 -17.06
C TRP A 22 3.14 -1.22 -16.47
N TYR A 23 2.76 -2.46 -16.80
CA TYR A 23 1.57 -3.09 -16.26
C TYR A 23 1.73 -3.37 -14.76
N GLY A 24 2.90 -3.87 -14.35
CA GLY A 24 3.26 -3.98 -12.94
C GLY A 24 3.24 -2.63 -12.21
N SER A 25 3.72 -1.56 -12.86
CA SER A 25 3.68 -0.19 -12.31
C SER A 25 2.25 0.29 -12.06
N MET A 26 1.30 0.00 -12.96
CA MET A 26 -0.11 0.35 -12.77
C MET A 26 -0.74 -0.35 -11.55
N ILE A 27 -0.46 -1.65 -11.37
CA ILE A 27 -0.91 -2.40 -10.19
C ILE A 27 -0.30 -1.81 -8.92
N GLY A 28 1.01 -1.52 -8.95
CA GLY A 28 1.71 -0.87 -7.85
C GLY A 28 1.15 0.50 -7.52
N PHE A 29 0.84 1.32 -8.51
CA PHE A 29 0.19 2.61 -8.32
C PHE A 29 -1.16 2.44 -7.61
N ALA A 30 -2.01 1.53 -8.10
CA ALA A 30 -3.31 1.26 -7.48
C ALA A 30 -3.15 0.78 -6.03
N GLN A 31 -2.19 -0.10 -5.77
CA GLN A 31 -1.84 -0.54 -4.42
C GLN A 31 -1.42 0.65 -3.53
N GLY A 32 -0.55 1.53 -4.02
CA GLY A 32 -0.12 2.73 -3.31
C GLY A 32 -1.30 3.64 -2.94
N VAL A 33 -2.23 3.85 -3.86
CA VAL A 33 -3.48 4.60 -3.61
C VAL A 33 -4.32 3.94 -2.53
N ILE A 34 -4.53 2.61 -2.61
CA ILE A 34 -5.26 1.85 -1.59
C ILE A 34 -4.59 2.00 -0.21
N VAL A 35 -3.25 1.97 -0.15
CA VAL A 35 -2.53 2.15 1.12
C VAL A 35 -2.85 3.50 1.74
N VAL A 36 -2.72 4.58 0.99
CA VAL A 36 -2.88 5.94 1.55
C VAL A 36 -4.35 6.34 1.77
N VAL A 37 -5.29 5.77 1.01
CA VAL A 37 -6.73 6.08 1.12
C VAL A 37 -7.45 5.18 2.13
N ALA A 38 -7.09 3.90 2.21
CA ALA A 38 -7.84 2.92 2.99
C ALA A 38 -7.00 2.31 4.13
N VAL A 39 -5.78 1.85 3.86
CA VAL A 39 -5.01 1.09 4.86
C VAL A 39 -4.50 1.99 5.99
N LEU A 40 -3.85 3.11 5.67
CA LEU A 40 -3.29 4.02 6.66
C LEU A 40 -4.36 4.66 7.55
N PRO A 41 -5.51 5.12 7.02
CA PRO A 41 -6.60 5.63 7.86
C PRO A 41 -7.23 4.62 8.82
N LEU A 42 -7.05 3.31 8.61
CA LEU A 42 -7.53 2.27 9.53
C LEU A 42 -6.57 1.99 10.70
N LEU A 43 -5.31 2.45 10.62
CA LEU A 43 -4.31 2.24 11.67
C LEU A 43 -4.75 2.67 13.08
N PRO A 44 -5.48 3.79 13.28
CA PRO A 44 -5.96 4.19 14.61
C PRO A 44 -6.84 3.15 15.29
N GLY A 45 -7.59 2.36 14.51
CA GLY A 45 -8.48 1.32 15.05
C GLY A 45 -7.75 0.07 15.54
N ILE A 46 -6.54 -0.20 15.01
CA ILE A 46 -5.79 -1.44 15.29
C ILE A 46 -4.51 -1.21 16.08
N HIS A 47 -3.98 0.02 16.12
CA HIS A 47 -2.69 0.33 16.72
C HIS A 47 -2.85 0.89 18.14
N PRO A 48 -2.45 0.17 19.21
CA PRO A 48 -2.79 0.53 20.60
C PRO A 48 -2.30 1.92 21.06
N ARG A 49 -1.21 2.40 20.47
CA ARG A 49 -0.53 3.67 20.83
C ARG A 49 -0.94 4.86 19.96
N MET A 50 -1.83 4.67 18.99
CA MET A 50 -2.27 5.74 18.09
C MET A 50 -3.57 6.37 18.59
N VAL A 51 -3.66 7.70 18.53
CA VAL A 51 -4.87 8.44 18.91
C VAL A 51 -6.02 8.07 17.96
N SER A 52 -7.23 7.92 18.50
CA SER A 52 -8.43 7.50 17.74
C SER A 52 -9.68 8.19 18.27
N ASP A 53 -10.62 8.56 17.40
CA ASP A 53 -11.86 9.24 17.79
C ASP A 53 -12.82 8.38 18.64
N PHE A 54 -12.68 7.05 18.57
CA PHE A 54 -13.54 6.10 19.29
C PHE A 54 -13.16 5.90 20.77
N ARG A 55 -12.10 6.57 21.26
CA ARG A 55 -11.57 6.35 22.61
C ARG A 55 -11.22 7.68 23.28
N GLY A 56 -11.40 7.75 24.59
CA GLY A 56 -11.05 8.94 25.38
C GLY A 56 -9.53 9.18 25.51
N PRO A 57 -9.14 10.31 26.11
CA PRO A 57 -7.73 10.68 26.31
C PRO A 57 -7.01 9.65 27.19
N GLU A 58 -5.93 9.06 26.66
CA GLU A 58 -5.05 8.14 27.40
C GLU A 58 -3.61 8.66 27.35
N PRO A 59 -2.88 8.73 28.47
CA PRO A 59 -1.51 9.26 28.52
C PRO A 59 -0.49 8.51 27.64
N THR A 60 -0.81 7.30 27.22
CA THR A 60 0.09 6.41 26.46
C THR A 60 -0.13 6.49 24.94
N ARG A 61 -1.17 7.16 24.46
CA ARG A 61 -1.46 7.34 23.02
C ARG A 61 -0.88 8.65 22.53
N LEU A 62 0.41 8.61 22.19
CA LEU A 62 1.18 9.76 21.75
C LEU A 62 1.34 9.86 20.22
N LEU A 63 0.93 8.83 19.47
CA LEU A 63 1.10 8.80 18.02
C LEU A 63 -0.12 9.39 17.31
N GLU A 64 0.12 10.43 16.52
CA GLU A 64 -0.88 11.09 15.68
C GLU A 64 -1.40 10.12 14.60
N PRO A 65 -2.71 10.03 14.35
CA PRO A 65 -3.23 9.26 13.22
C PRO A 65 -2.71 9.82 11.89
N PRO A 66 -2.51 8.98 10.85
CA PRO A 66 -2.01 9.45 9.55
C PRO A 66 -2.92 10.50 8.90
N GLY A 67 -4.22 10.44 9.17
CA GLY A 67 -5.23 11.22 8.45
C GLY A 67 -5.47 10.69 7.03
N PHE A 68 -6.37 11.36 6.29
CA PHE A 68 -6.60 11.04 4.88
C PHE A 68 -5.32 11.25 4.07
N LEU A 69 -4.97 10.30 3.19
CA LEU A 69 -3.73 10.33 2.40
C LEU A 69 -2.44 10.38 3.24
N ALA A 70 -2.51 10.07 4.53
CA ALA A 70 -1.38 10.18 5.45
C ALA A 70 -0.77 11.59 5.56
N THR A 71 -1.54 12.66 5.31
CA THR A 71 -1.04 14.03 5.26
C THR A 71 -0.56 14.57 6.60
N ASN A 72 -1.00 14.00 7.72
CA ASN A 72 -0.53 14.40 9.06
C ASN A 72 0.96 14.09 9.26
N TYR A 73 1.53 13.21 8.42
CA TYR A 73 2.96 12.87 8.43
C TYR A 73 3.76 13.66 7.38
N GLY A 74 3.14 14.65 6.74
CA GLY A 74 3.78 15.52 5.76
C GLY A 74 3.15 15.41 4.37
N ARG A 75 3.23 16.51 3.61
CA ARG A 75 2.61 16.64 2.28
C ARG A 75 3.20 15.70 1.22
N MET A 76 4.44 15.28 1.40
CA MET A 76 5.13 14.38 0.46
C MET A 76 4.86 12.90 0.72
N THR A 77 4.36 12.53 1.91
CA THR A 77 4.06 11.15 2.27
C THR A 77 3.18 10.45 1.24
N PRO A 78 2.02 10.98 0.82
CA PRO A 78 1.20 10.30 -0.17
C PRO A 78 1.91 10.11 -1.51
N VAL A 79 2.63 11.14 -1.97
CA VAL A 79 3.33 11.13 -3.26
C VAL A 79 4.42 10.06 -3.25
N VAL A 80 5.29 10.07 -2.24
CA VAL A 80 6.40 9.12 -2.12
C VAL A 80 5.88 7.70 -1.92
N THR A 81 4.83 7.49 -1.11
CA THR A 81 4.24 6.17 -0.92
C THR A 81 3.68 5.61 -2.23
N ILE A 82 2.96 6.41 -3.02
CA ILE A 82 2.40 5.96 -4.30
C ILE A 82 3.52 5.65 -5.30
N ILE A 83 4.52 6.54 -5.43
CA ILE A 83 5.66 6.33 -6.34
C ILE A 83 6.45 5.08 -5.94
N ALA A 84 6.71 4.87 -4.66
CA ALA A 84 7.42 3.70 -4.18
C ALA A 84 6.69 2.40 -4.54
N HIS A 85 5.36 2.37 -4.41
CA HIS A 85 4.58 1.19 -4.80
C HIS A 85 4.54 1.00 -6.32
N ALA A 86 4.46 2.07 -7.11
CA ALA A 86 4.56 1.98 -8.57
C ALA A 86 5.91 1.40 -9.00
N ILE A 87 7.01 1.87 -8.41
CA ILE A 87 8.37 1.32 -8.67
C ILE A 87 8.43 -0.15 -8.25
N TYR A 88 7.91 -0.50 -7.07
CA TYR A 88 7.86 -1.87 -6.60
C TYR A 88 7.10 -2.79 -7.58
N GLY A 89 5.91 -2.36 -8.03
CA GLY A 89 5.12 -3.09 -9.01
C GLY A 89 5.83 -3.20 -10.36
N ALA A 90 6.53 -2.14 -10.80
CA ALA A 90 7.33 -2.17 -12.03
C ALA A 90 8.44 -3.21 -11.97
N ILE A 91 9.13 -3.31 -10.83
CA ILE A 91 10.17 -4.33 -10.60
C ILE A 91 9.54 -5.72 -10.69
N ILE A 92 8.45 -5.99 -9.99
CA ILE A 92 7.78 -7.30 -10.08
C ILE A 92 7.37 -7.60 -11.52
N GLY A 93 6.71 -6.66 -12.21
CA GLY A 93 6.27 -6.86 -13.59
C GLY A 93 7.41 -7.06 -14.58
N ALA A 94 8.57 -6.45 -14.35
CA ALA A 94 9.76 -6.62 -15.20
C ALA A 94 10.40 -8.02 -15.06
N PHE A 95 10.34 -8.60 -13.86
CA PHE A 95 11.02 -9.87 -13.54
C PHE A 95 10.08 -11.07 -13.42
N TYR A 96 8.77 -10.87 -13.42
CA TYR A 96 7.81 -11.97 -13.38
C TYR A 96 7.75 -12.71 -14.72
N VAL A 97 7.99 -14.02 -14.67
CA VAL A 97 7.89 -14.89 -15.85
C VAL A 97 6.49 -15.50 -15.90
N LEU A 98 5.75 -15.19 -16.96
CA LEU A 98 4.49 -15.85 -17.26
C LEU A 98 4.77 -17.33 -17.59
N HIS A 99 4.24 -18.21 -16.75
CA HIS A 99 4.07 -19.61 -17.11
C HIS A 99 2.74 -19.78 -17.84
N SER A 100 2.79 -20.19 -19.10
CA SER A 100 1.66 -20.80 -19.79
C SER A 100 1.55 -22.26 -19.33
N GLY A 101 0.53 -22.56 -18.53
CA GLY A 101 0.17 -23.94 -18.18
C GLY A 101 -0.37 -24.73 -19.36
#